data_AF-A0A0F9W8A9-F1
#
_entry.id   AF-A0A0F9W8A9-F1
#
_cell.length_a   1.000
_cell.length_b   1.000
_cell.length_c   1.000
_cell.angle_alpha   90.00
_cell.angle_beta   90.00
_cell.angle_gamma   90.00
#
_symmetry.space_group_name_H-M   'P 1'
#
loop_
_entity.id
_entity.type
_entity.pdbx_description
1 polymer ?
#
loop_
_entity_poly.entity_id
_entity_poly.type
_entity_poly.pdbx_seq_one_letter_code
_entity_poly.pdbx_strand_id
1 'polypeptide(L)'
;MDRADLLALHATFCGKGAALIDAKNHDYSGAKASGQNVFGNLMSCEQLGLCEAEIGILIRMVDKIKRLVTHFNDGELKVSDESAEDSLIDLSNYAFLLYALRQHRKETDNDERGNT
;
A
#
# COMPACT_ATOMS: atom_id res chain seq x y z
N MET A 1 -8.52 -17.89 -20.60
CA MET A 1 -9.12 -16.76 -19.88
C MET A 1 -9.75 -15.86 -20.91
N ASP A 2 -11.06 -15.70 -20.86
CA ASP A 2 -11.78 -14.71 -21.67
C ASP A 2 -11.92 -13.37 -20.91
N ARG A 3 -12.68 -12.42 -21.47
CA ARG A 3 -12.91 -11.11 -20.84
C ARG A 3 -13.63 -11.23 -19.51
N ALA A 4 -14.62 -12.12 -19.39
CA ALA A 4 -15.40 -12.28 -18.18
C ALA A 4 -14.53 -12.88 -17.07
N ASP A 5 -13.76 -13.91 -17.40
CA ASP A 5 -12.78 -14.53 -16.50
C ASP A 5 -11.77 -13.51 -15.98
N LEU A 6 -11.22 -12.65 -16.85
CA LEU A 6 -10.24 -11.64 -16.49
C LEU A 6 -10.80 -10.61 -15.50
N LEU A 7 -12.03 -10.13 -15.76
CA LEU A 7 -12.69 -9.15 -14.88
C LEU A 7 -13.06 -9.77 -13.53
N ALA A 8 -13.50 -11.02 -13.52
CA ALA A 8 -13.77 -11.76 -12.29
C ALA A 8 -12.47 -11.93 -11.47
N LEU A 9 -11.38 -12.34 -12.12
CA LEU A 9 -10.08 -12.47 -11.47
C LEU A 9 -9.59 -11.13 -10.89
N HIS A 10 -9.70 -10.04 -11.66
CA HIS A 10 -9.34 -8.70 -11.19
C HIS A 10 -10.17 -8.27 -9.97
N ALA A 11 -11.47 -8.53 -9.98
CA ALA A 11 -12.33 -8.24 -8.83
C ALA A 11 -11.90 -9.01 -7.58
N THR A 12 -11.58 -10.30 -7.72
CA THR A 12 -11.02 -11.11 -6.62
C THR A 12 -9.68 -10.56 -6.13
N PHE A 13 -8.78 -10.21 -7.05
CA PHE A 13 -7.47 -9.62 -6.72
C PHE A 13 -7.61 -8.32 -5.92
N CYS A 14 -8.43 -7.38 -6.39
CA CYS A 14 -8.70 -6.13 -5.67
C CYS A 14 -9.39 -6.38 -4.32
N GLY A 15 -10.27 -7.38 -4.23
CA GLY A 15 -10.91 -7.77 -2.98
C GLY A 15 -9.91 -8.24 -1.93
N LYS A 16 -8.93 -9.07 -2.33
CA LYS A 16 -7.81 -9.47 -1.45
C LYS A 16 -7.00 -8.25 -1.02
N GLY A 17 -6.69 -7.35 -1.95
CA GLY A 17 -5.95 -6.11 -1.66
C GLY A 17 -6.66 -5.22 -0.64
N ALA A 18 -7.97 -5.03 -0.78
CA ALA A 18 -8.79 -4.26 0.15
C ALA A 18 -8.81 -4.87 1.55
N ALA A 19 -9.00 -6.19 1.65
CA ALA A 19 -8.96 -6.89 2.94
C ALA A 19 -7.59 -6.76 3.61
N LEU A 20 -6.50 -6.77 2.84
CA LEU A 20 -5.15 -6.61 3.37
C LEU A 20 -4.89 -5.18 3.86
N ILE A 21 -5.39 -4.15 3.17
CA ILE A 21 -5.31 -2.76 3.64
C ILE A 21 -6.04 -2.61 4.98
N ASP A 22 -7.25 -3.14 5.08
CA ASP A 22 -8.06 -3.08 6.31
C ASP A 22 -7.36 -3.77 7.47
N ALA A 23 -6.90 -5.01 7.28
CA ALA A 23 -6.16 -5.77 8.29
C ALA A 23 -4.88 -5.05 8.73
N LYS A 24 -4.04 -4.59 7.79
CA LYS A 24 -2.80 -3.86 8.11
C LYS A 24 -3.11 -2.56 8.83
N ASN A 25 -4.09 -1.78 8.37
CA ASN A 25 -4.46 -0.53 9.03
C ASN A 25 -4.90 -0.75 10.47
N HIS A 26 -5.64 -1.82 10.76
CA HIS A 26 -6.00 -2.20 12.12
C HIS A 26 -4.78 -2.47 13.01
N ASP A 27 -3.80 -3.23 12.52
CA ASP A 27 -2.58 -3.55 13.29
C ASP A 27 -1.77 -2.31 13.69
N TYR A 28 -1.81 -1.29 12.85
CA TYR A 28 -1.02 -0.10 13.02
C TYR A 28 -1.73 1.07 13.71
N SER A 29 -3.07 1.10 13.67
CA SER A 29 -3.83 2.16 14.35
C SER A 29 -3.79 2.00 15.87
N GLY A 30 -3.33 0.85 16.38
CA GLY A 30 -3.37 0.53 17.80
C GLY A 30 -4.81 0.43 18.29
N ALA A 31 -5.06 -0.35 19.34
CA ALA A 31 -6.42 -0.63 19.84
C ALA A 31 -7.24 0.60 20.29
N LYS A 32 -6.73 1.83 20.13
CA LYS A 32 -7.34 3.09 20.55
C LYS A 32 -7.46 4.17 19.47
N ALA A 33 -6.86 4.04 18.28
CA ALA A 33 -7.07 5.05 17.24
C ALA A 33 -8.37 4.72 16.49
N SER A 34 -9.34 5.60 16.65
CA SER A 34 -10.69 5.57 16.08
C SER A 34 -10.72 5.76 14.56
N GLY A 35 -9.89 5.02 13.79
CA GLY A 35 -9.80 5.16 12.34
C GLY A 35 -9.31 6.54 11.86
N GLN A 36 -8.85 7.40 12.77
CA GLN A 36 -8.52 8.80 12.48
C GLN A 36 -7.14 9.01 11.83
N ASN A 37 -6.27 7.99 11.82
CA ASN A 37 -4.94 8.10 11.23
C ASN A 37 -4.61 6.91 10.32
N VAL A 38 -5.38 6.75 9.25
CA VAL A 38 -5.23 5.67 8.25
C VAL A 38 -3.87 5.70 7.52
N PHE A 39 -3.17 6.83 7.52
CA PHE A 39 -1.85 6.99 6.90
C PHE A 39 -0.70 7.00 7.90
N GLY A 40 -0.96 6.74 9.20
CA GLY A 40 0.00 6.96 10.29
C GLY A 40 1.36 6.31 10.07
N ASN A 41 1.41 5.05 9.61
CA ASN A 41 2.67 4.34 9.36
C ASN A 41 3.42 4.82 8.14
N LEU A 42 2.68 5.35 7.16
CA LEU A 42 3.28 5.92 5.97
C LEU A 42 3.93 7.25 6.35
N MET A 43 3.25 8.07 7.16
CA MET A 43 3.77 9.34 7.68
C MET A 43 4.81 9.17 8.81
N SER A 44 4.98 7.99 9.40
CA SER A 44 6.00 7.77 10.43
C SER A 44 7.42 8.07 9.93
N CYS A 45 7.71 7.86 8.64
CA CYS A 45 9.02 8.20 8.09
C CYS A 45 9.30 9.71 8.07
N GLU A 46 8.25 10.54 7.92
CA GLU A 46 8.33 12.01 8.05
C GLU A 46 8.53 12.41 9.51
N GLN A 47 7.76 11.82 10.42
CA GLN A 47 7.86 12.09 11.86
C GLN A 47 9.25 11.77 12.42
N LEU A 48 9.93 10.78 11.85
CA LEU A 48 11.29 10.40 12.19
C LEU A 48 12.36 11.22 11.43
N GLY A 49 11.96 12.13 10.53
CA GLY A 49 12.87 12.97 9.74
C GLY A 49 13.68 12.20 8.70
N LEU A 50 13.19 11.06 8.22
CA LEU A 50 13.91 10.18 7.29
C LEU A 50 13.66 10.57 5.83
N CYS A 51 12.39 10.69 5.45
CA CYS A 51 11.96 11.09 4.11
C CYS A 51 10.47 11.46 4.11
N GLU A 52 10.01 12.07 3.03
CA GLU A 52 8.58 12.21 2.74
C GLU A 52 7.91 10.84 2.59
N ALA A 53 6.64 10.73 2.99
CA ALA A 53 5.84 9.51 2.99
C ALA A 53 5.68 8.93 1.59
N GLU A 54 5.58 9.79 0.56
CA GLU A 54 5.57 9.38 -0.85
C GLU A 54 6.85 8.61 -1.20
N ILE A 55 8.01 9.09 -0.76
CA ILE A 55 9.29 8.41 -0.97
C ILE A 55 9.34 7.11 -0.17
N GLY A 56 8.84 7.12 1.07
CA GLY A 56 8.72 5.91 1.88
C GLY A 56 7.89 4.82 1.20
N ILE A 57 6.77 5.18 0.57
CA ILE A 57 5.94 4.24 -0.19
C ILE A 57 6.70 3.69 -1.40
N LEU A 58 7.38 4.55 -2.18
CA LEU A 58 8.16 4.11 -3.34
C LEU A 58 9.29 3.14 -2.96
N ILE A 59 9.97 3.38 -1.84
CA ILE A 59 11.00 2.46 -1.32
C ILE A 59 10.40 1.08 -1.04
N ARG A 60 9.22 1.01 -0.43
CA ARG A 60 8.51 -0.26 -0.18
C ARG A 60 8.11 -0.95 -1.47
N MET A 61 7.72 -0.21 -2.51
CA MET A 61 7.47 -0.78 -3.83
C MET A 61 8.74 -1.36 -4.45
N VAL A 62 9.89 -0.69 -4.32
CA VAL A 62 11.18 -1.21 -4.83
C VAL A 62 11.55 -2.53 -4.15
N ASP A 63 11.32 -2.67 -2.85
CA ASP A 63 11.52 -3.93 -2.12
C ASP A 63 10.69 -5.08 -2.73
N LYS A 64 9.39 -4.85 -2.96
CA LYS A 64 8.50 -5.86 -3.59
C LYS A 64 8.87 -6.15 -5.03
N ILE A 65 9.28 -5.15 -5.81
CA ILE A 65 9.78 -5.36 -7.18
C ILE A 65 11.02 -6.24 -7.18
N LYS A 66 11.99 -5.98 -6.30
CA LYS A 66 13.20 -6.81 -6.19
C LYS A 66 12.85 -8.26 -5.87
N ARG A 67 11.88 -8.49 -4.98
CA ARG A 67 11.37 -9.82 -4.64
C ARG A 67 10.78 -10.54 -5.85
N LEU A 68 9.99 -9.84 -6.67
CA LEU A 68 9.45 -10.39 -7.91
C LEU A 68 10.54 -10.68 -8.94
N VAL A 69 11.55 -9.81 -9.08
CA VAL A 69 12.69 -10.05 -9.96
C VAL A 69 13.41 -11.34 -9.57
N THR A 70 13.67 -11.56 -8.28
CA THR A 70 14.23 -12.82 -7.78
C THR A 70 13.31 -14.00 -8.10
N HIS A 71 12.01 -13.89 -7.83
CA HIS A 71 11.06 -14.98 -8.12
C HIS A 71 11.06 -15.39 -9.60
N PHE A 72 10.99 -14.42 -10.52
CA PHE A 72 10.90 -14.71 -11.95
C PHE A 72 12.24 -15.11 -12.59
N ASN A 73 13.37 -14.68 -12.04
CA ASN A 73 14.70 -15.05 -12.55
C ASN A 73 15.18 -16.40 -11.99
N ASP A 74 14.99 -16.64 -10.70
CA ASP A 74 15.59 -17.77 -10.00
C ASP A 74 14.60 -18.93 -9.82
N GLY A 75 13.33 -18.75 -10.17
CA GLY A 75 12.27 -19.76 -10.11
C GLY A 75 11.82 -20.14 -8.68
N GLU A 76 12.56 -19.74 -7.65
CA GLU A 76 12.29 -20.05 -6.26
C GLU A 76 12.51 -18.83 -5.35
N LEU A 77 11.53 -18.56 -4.49
CA LEU A 77 11.74 -17.69 -3.33
C LEU A 77 12.15 -18.57 -2.16
N LYS A 78 13.37 -18.36 -1.63
CA LYS A 78 13.87 -19.12 -0.46
C LYS A 78 13.15 -18.77 0.86
N VAL A 79 12.38 -17.69 0.87
CA VAL A 79 11.60 -17.23 2.03
C VAL A 79 10.15 -17.68 1.86
N SER A 80 9.71 -18.61 2.71
CA SER A 80 8.39 -19.26 2.67
C SER A 80 7.21 -18.34 2.97
N ASP A 81 7.45 -17.24 3.67
CA ASP A 81 6.38 -16.51 4.36
C ASP A 81 5.64 -15.49 3.49
N GLU A 82 6.03 -15.33 2.23
CA GLU A 82 5.37 -14.39 1.31
C GLU A 82 5.51 -14.88 -0.12
N SER A 83 4.41 -14.89 -0.87
CA SER A 83 4.37 -15.37 -2.25
C SER A 83 4.61 -14.24 -3.27
N ALA A 84 4.78 -14.62 -4.54
CA ALA A 84 4.79 -13.65 -5.63
C ALA A 84 3.42 -12.95 -5.79
N GLU A 85 2.32 -13.66 -5.51
CA GLU A 85 0.98 -13.07 -5.52
C GLU A 85 0.84 -11.98 -4.46
N ASP A 86 1.33 -12.23 -3.23
CA ASP A 86 1.31 -11.24 -2.14
C ASP A 86 2.10 -9.98 -2.51
N SER A 87 3.24 -10.16 -3.18
CA SER A 87 4.07 -9.03 -3.65
C SER A 87 3.36 -8.19 -4.72
N LEU A 88 2.60 -8.84 -5.63
CA LEU A 88 1.79 -8.15 -6.63
C LEU A 88 0.62 -7.38 -5.98
N ILE A 89 -0.05 -7.99 -5.00
CA ILE A 89 -1.13 -7.35 -4.24
C ILE A 89 -0.59 -6.15 -3.48
N ASP A 90 0.55 -6.28 -2.80
CA ASP A 90 1.20 -5.18 -2.09
C ASP A 90 1.58 -4.04 -3.03
N LEU A 91 2.10 -4.32 -4.23
CA LEU A 91 2.40 -3.28 -5.22
C LEU A 91 1.14 -2.51 -5.66
N SER A 92 0.03 -3.22 -5.92
CA SER A 92 -1.25 -2.60 -6.23
C SER A 92 -1.75 -1.72 -5.08
N ASN A 93 -1.64 -2.22 -3.85
CA ASN A 93 -2.03 -1.50 -2.65
C ASN A 93 -1.15 -0.27 -2.40
N TYR A 94 0.17 -0.35 -2.58
CA TYR A 94 1.06 0.79 -2.43
C TYR A 94 0.80 1.87 -3.49
N ALA A 95 0.52 1.50 -4.73
CA ALA A 95 0.09 2.44 -5.76
C ALA A 95 -1.21 3.15 -5.36
N PHE A 96 -2.19 2.41 -4.83
CA PHE A 96 -3.44 2.98 -4.33
C PHE A 96 -3.23 3.88 -3.11
N LEU A 97 -2.42 3.46 -2.14
CA LEU A 97 -2.12 4.24 -0.93
C LEU A 97 -1.38 5.54 -1.27
N LEU A 98 -0.48 5.53 -2.25
CA LEU A 98 0.17 6.73 -2.75
C LEU A 98 -0.86 7.69 -3.37
N TYR A 99 -1.78 7.17 -4.18
CA TYR A 99 -2.88 7.96 -4.72
C TYR A 99 -3.75 8.56 -3.60
N ALA A 100 -4.16 7.75 -2.63
CA ALA A 100 -5.00 8.16 -1.51
C ALA A 100 -4.33 9.22 -0.63
N LEU A 101 -3.04 9.06 -0.31
CA LEU A 101 -2.26 10.04 0.45
C LEU A 101 -2.21 11.40 -0.26
N ARG A 102 -1.98 11.40 -1.58
CA ARG A 102 -1.96 12.64 -2.36
C ARG A 102 -3.32 13.34 -2.42
N GLN A 103 -4.41 12.60 -2.39
CA GLN A 103 -5.75 13.18 -2.32
C GLN A 103 -6.01 13.77 -0.94
N HIS A 104 -5.63 13.05 0.13
CA HIS A 104 -5.74 13.52 1.50
C HIS A 104 -4.97 14.84 1.73
N ARG A 105 -3.72 14.95 1.26
CA ARG A 105 -2.92 16.19 1.37
C ARG A 105 -3.55 17.39 0.64
N LYS A 106 -4.19 17.17 -0.52
CA LYS A 106 -4.88 18.25 -1.25
C LYS A 106 -6.11 18.76 -0.50
N GLU A 107 -6.84 17.86 0.15
CA GLU A 107 -8.00 18.21 0.96
C GLU A 107 -7.58 19.05 2.16
N THR A 108 -6.52 18.65 2.88
CA THR A 108 -5.98 19.41 4.02
C THR A 108 -5.48 20.80 3.61
N ASP A 109 -4.76 20.91 2.48
CA ASP A 109 -4.27 22.20 1.97
C ASP A 109 -5.42 23.16 1.59
N ASN A 110 -6.52 22.63 1.08
CA ASN A 110 -7.69 23.44 0.70
C ASN A 110 -8.47 23.92 1.92
N ASP A 111 -8.61 23.08 2.94
CA ASP A 111 -9.27 23.44 4.20
C ASP A 111 -8.49 24.54 4.93
N GLU A 112 -7.15 24.48 4.95
CA GLU A 112 -6.30 25.52 5.56
C GLU A 112 -6.41 26.86 4.83
N ARG A 113 -6.51 26.86 3.50
CA ARG A 113 -6.67 28.09 2.68
C ARG A 113 -8.08 28.67 2.69
N GLY A 114 -9.10 27.84 2.93
CA GLY A 114 -10.49 28.30 3.07
C GLY A 114 -10.79 28.98 4.41
N ASN A 115 -9.90 28.83 5.38
CA ASN A 115 -10.04 29.35 6.75
C ASN A 115 -9.16 30.60 7.04
N THR A 116 -8.45 31.10 6.03
CA THR A 116 -7.66 32.35 6.04
C THR A 116 -8.29 33.42 5.16
#